data_AF-H2Z269-F1
#
_entry.id   AF-H2Z269-F1
#
_cell.length_a   1.000
_cell.length_b   1.000
_cell.length_c   1.000
_cell.angle_alpha   90.00
_cell.angle_beta   90.00
_cell.angle_gamma   90.00
#
_symmetry.space_group_name_H-M   'P 1'
#
loop_
_entity.id
_entity.type
_entity.pdbx_description
1 polymer ?
#
loop_
_entity_poly.entity_id
_entity_poly.type
_entity_poly.pdbx_seq_one_letter_code
_entity_poly.pdbx_strand_id
1 'polypeptide(L)'
;MDCKGIETVRRDNAPLTANLISTCLQKLLINRDPEGAVDHAKEVISDLLCNRIDISQLIITKELTKTKEEYAAKQAHVELAERMKKRDAGSAPQLGDRVPFVIVCGAKGQAAYLKSEDPIYVLENNLQIDTEHYLKHQLSQPLLRIFEPVLGEAKAQSVLLKGDHTRVKKVVSGKVMGGLMAFAKKRVTCIGCKAVLPKDGAVCVHCETRESQIYQKEIAKLSSLEEKFSRLWTQCQRCQGSLHEEVICTSRDCPIFYMRKKVRIDLESQSSVLRRFGSAAW
;
A
#
# COMPACT_ATOMS: atom_id res chain seq x y z
N MET A 1 -21.60 -7.97 -16.86
CA MET A 1 -21.63 -6.50 -16.67
C MET A 1 -20.69 -5.92 -17.71
N ASP A 2 -21.19 -5.06 -18.60
CA ASP A 2 -20.37 -4.42 -19.63
C ASP A 2 -19.91 -3.04 -19.10
N CYS A 3 -18.60 -2.82 -19.06
CA CYS A 3 -17.97 -1.64 -18.46
C CYS A 3 -17.16 -0.91 -19.53
N LYS A 4 -17.76 0.08 -20.21
CA LYS A 4 -17.11 0.83 -21.28
C LYS A 4 -16.62 2.19 -20.80
N GLY A 5 -15.32 2.44 -20.92
CA GLY A 5 -14.71 3.75 -20.65
C GLY A 5 -14.62 4.16 -19.18
N ILE A 6 -15.17 3.36 -18.25
CA ILE A 6 -15.11 3.61 -16.81
C ILE A 6 -13.78 3.16 -16.20
N GLU A 7 -13.52 3.58 -14.96
CA GLU A 7 -12.24 3.39 -14.27
C GLU A 7 -11.82 1.93 -14.09
N THR A 8 -12.75 0.97 -14.20
CA THR A 8 -12.46 -0.47 -14.09
C THR A 8 -11.64 -1.03 -15.25
N VAL A 9 -11.73 -0.42 -16.45
CA VAL A 9 -11.00 -0.85 -17.65
C VAL A 9 -9.79 0.03 -17.96
N ARG A 10 -9.60 1.11 -17.21
CA ARG A 10 -8.48 2.05 -17.40
C ARG A 10 -7.25 1.59 -16.64
N ARG A 11 -6.11 1.51 -17.33
CA ARG A 11 -4.82 1.07 -16.76
C ARG A 11 -4.06 2.18 -15.99
N ASP A 12 -4.52 3.42 -16.10
CA ASP A 12 -3.86 4.59 -15.48
C ASP A 12 -4.20 4.76 -13.99
N ASN A 13 -5.18 3.99 -13.50
CA ASN A 13 -5.67 4.07 -12.13
C ASN A 13 -5.01 3.02 -11.25
N ALA A 14 -4.98 3.27 -9.95
CA ALA A 14 -4.55 2.27 -8.99
C ALA A 14 -5.52 1.06 -9.03
N PRO A 15 -5.02 -0.20 -8.90
CA PRO A 15 -5.87 -1.38 -8.87
C PRO A 15 -6.98 -1.31 -7.80
N LEU A 16 -6.72 -0.63 -6.68
CA LEU A 16 -7.72 -0.36 -5.65
C LEU A 16 -9.00 0.27 -6.22
N THR A 17 -8.85 1.29 -7.06
CA THR A 17 -9.99 2.02 -7.64
C THR A 17 -10.80 1.12 -8.55
N ALA A 18 -10.12 0.36 -9.43
CA ALA A 18 -10.80 -0.56 -10.35
C ALA A 18 -11.57 -1.66 -9.59
N ASN A 19 -10.95 -2.23 -8.55
CA ASN A 19 -11.57 -3.27 -7.72
C ASN A 19 -12.77 -2.72 -6.93
N LEU A 20 -12.60 -1.58 -6.25
CA LEU A 20 -13.67 -0.94 -5.50
C LEU A 20 -14.88 -0.64 -6.39
N ILE A 21 -14.66 0.00 -7.53
CA ILE A 21 -15.73 0.35 -8.46
C ILE A 21 -16.43 -0.90 -9.01
N SER A 22 -15.66 -1.94 -9.36
CA SER A 22 -16.23 -3.20 -9.85
C SER A 22 -17.15 -3.85 -8.79
N THR A 23 -16.73 -3.89 -7.54
CA THR A 23 -17.53 -4.46 -6.44
C THR A 23 -18.74 -3.59 -6.10
N CYS A 24 -18.60 -2.26 -6.10
CA CYS A 24 -19.73 -1.35 -5.91
C CYS A 24 -20.78 -1.51 -7.03
N LEU A 25 -20.35 -1.56 -8.29
CA LEU A 25 -21.25 -1.80 -9.42
C LEU A 25 -21.93 -3.17 -9.33
N GLN A 26 -21.19 -4.21 -8.92
CA GLN A 26 -21.75 -5.54 -8.72
C GLN A 26 -22.88 -5.52 -7.67
N LYS A 27 -22.66 -4.87 -6.53
CA LYS A 27 -23.67 -4.73 -5.47
C LYS A 27 -24.88 -3.90 -5.93
N LEU A 28 -24.64 -2.80 -6.66
CA LEU A 28 -25.70 -1.93 -7.16
C LEU A 28 -26.55 -2.59 -8.25
N LEU A 29 -25.92 -3.22 -9.24
CA LEU A 29 -26.62 -3.68 -10.45
C LEU A 29 -27.09 -5.13 -10.36
N ILE A 30 -26.34 -6.00 -9.68
CA ILE A 30 -26.70 -7.42 -9.55
C ILE A 30 -27.55 -7.62 -8.30
N ASN A 31 -27.03 -7.21 -7.14
CA ASN A 31 -27.70 -7.45 -5.86
C ASN A 31 -28.79 -6.42 -5.57
N ARG A 32 -28.83 -5.31 -6.32
CA ARG A 32 -29.76 -4.18 -6.13
C ARG A 32 -29.72 -3.62 -4.71
N ASP A 33 -28.53 -3.62 -4.11
CA ASP A 33 -28.30 -3.22 -2.73
C ASP A 33 -27.42 -1.96 -2.69
N PRO A 34 -28.04 -0.75 -2.72
CA PRO A 34 -27.29 0.50 -2.65
C PRO A 34 -26.67 0.74 -1.27
N GLU A 35 -27.27 0.24 -0.20
CA GLU A 35 -26.75 0.40 1.17
C GLU A 35 -25.47 -0.42 1.35
N GLY A 36 -25.49 -1.70 0.98
CA GLY A 36 -24.30 -2.56 1.03
C GLY A 36 -23.18 -2.10 0.09
N ALA A 37 -23.50 -1.40 -1.00
CA ALA A 37 -22.50 -0.77 -1.87
C ALA A 37 -21.83 0.45 -1.20
N VAL A 38 -22.62 1.27 -0.50
CA VAL A 38 -22.13 2.42 0.27
C VAL A 38 -21.26 1.94 1.44
N ASP A 39 -21.69 0.92 2.17
CA ASP A 39 -20.94 0.41 3.32
C ASP A 39 -19.62 -0.21 2.90
N HIS A 40 -19.59 -0.92 1.78
CA HIS A 40 -18.34 -1.41 1.20
C HIS A 40 -17.39 -0.27 0.84
N ALA A 41 -17.90 0.81 0.22
CA ALA A 41 -17.07 1.97 -0.10
C ALA A 41 -16.52 2.65 1.16
N LYS A 42 -17.33 2.78 2.22
CA LYS A 42 -16.89 3.33 3.51
C LYS A 42 -15.81 2.47 4.17
N GLU A 43 -15.94 1.15 4.13
CA GLU A 43 -14.96 0.20 4.66
C GLU A 43 -13.61 0.36 3.96
N VAL A 44 -13.60 0.39 2.62
CA VAL A 44 -12.38 0.57 1.83
C VAL A 44 -11.75 1.94 2.08
N ILE A 45 -12.54 3.01 2.21
CA ILE A 45 -12.02 4.34 2.57
C ILE A 45 -11.40 4.32 3.97
N SER A 46 -12.05 3.67 4.93
CA SER A 46 -11.50 3.52 6.28
C SER A 46 -10.18 2.73 6.27
N ASP A 47 -10.10 1.65 5.49
CA ASP A 47 -8.90 0.84 5.33
C ASP A 47 -7.75 1.63 4.70
N LEU A 48 -8.05 2.44 3.68
CA LEU A 48 -7.07 3.31 3.04
C LEU A 48 -6.48 4.28 4.06
N LEU A 49 -7.34 5.00 4.79
CA LEU A 49 -6.90 6.03 5.73
C LEU A 49 -6.22 5.45 6.98
N CYS A 50 -6.54 4.22 7.37
CA CYS A 50 -5.87 3.47 8.44
C CYS A 50 -4.55 2.81 8.00
N ASN A 51 -4.07 3.02 6.77
CA ASN A 51 -2.88 2.34 6.21
C ASN A 51 -3.00 0.80 6.24
N ARG A 52 -4.21 0.25 6.08
CA ARG A 52 -4.46 -1.20 6.04
C ARG A 52 -4.44 -1.78 4.63
N ILE A 53 -4.41 -0.93 3.61
CA ILE A 53 -4.38 -1.35 2.20
C ILE A 53 -2.96 -1.71 1.79
N ASP A 54 -2.85 -2.80 1.02
CA ASP A 54 -1.58 -3.24 0.46
C ASP A 54 -1.03 -2.24 -0.58
N ILE A 55 0.29 -2.01 -0.56
CA ILE A 55 0.93 -1.10 -1.50
C ILE A 55 0.68 -1.51 -2.96
N SER A 56 0.58 -2.81 -3.27
CA SER A 56 0.30 -3.30 -4.62
C SER A 56 -1.01 -2.77 -5.19
N GLN A 57 -2.00 -2.50 -4.33
CA GLN A 57 -3.28 -1.92 -4.72
C GLN A 57 -3.19 -0.41 -4.99
N LEU A 58 -2.08 0.24 -4.59
CA LEU A 58 -1.84 1.67 -4.71
C LEU A 58 -0.85 2.03 -5.83
N ILE A 59 -0.25 1.03 -6.48
CA ILE A 59 0.71 1.24 -7.57
C ILE A 59 -0.03 1.80 -8.79
N ILE A 60 0.42 2.94 -9.29
CA ILE A 60 -0.04 3.55 -10.53
C ILE A 60 1.02 3.30 -11.59
N THR A 61 0.62 2.90 -12.79
CA THR A 61 1.55 2.72 -13.92
C THR A 61 1.25 3.72 -15.02
N LYS A 62 2.29 4.34 -15.58
CA LYS A 62 2.19 5.18 -16.78
C LYS A 62 3.31 4.89 -17.74
N GLU A 63 2.99 4.93 -19.02
CA GLU A 63 3.94 4.69 -20.10
C GLU A 63 4.84 5.91 -20.31
N LEU A 64 6.16 5.67 -20.39
CA LEU A 64 7.15 6.69 -20.64
C LEU A 64 7.32 6.89 -22.15
N THR A 65 6.50 7.76 -22.74
CA THR A 65 6.50 7.96 -24.20
C THR A 65 7.51 8.99 -24.70
N LYS A 66 7.96 9.91 -23.84
CA LYS A 66 8.86 11.01 -24.21
C LYS A 66 9.87 11.30 -23.12
N THR A 67 10.98 11.93 -23.50
CA THR A 67 12.00 12.44 -22.58
C THR A 67 11.50 13.69 -21.85
N LYS A 68 12.17 14.07 -20.76
CA LYS A 68 11.76 15.19 -19.90
C LYS A 68 11.73 16.51 -20.65
N GLU A 69 12.64 16.69 -21.59
CA GLU A 69 12.83 17.89 -22.40
C GLU A 69 11.69 18.08 -23.42
N GLU A 70 11.06 16.99 -23.84
CA GLU A 70 9.96 16.98 -24.81
C GLU A 70 8.58 17.20 -24.17
N TYR A 71 8.49 17.12 -22.84
CA TYR A 71 7.24 17.33 -22.12
C TYR A 71 7.04 18.81 -21.77
N ALA A 72 5.97 19.39 -22.29
CA ALA A 72 5.57 20.78 -21.97
C ALA A 72 5.22 20.98 -20.48
N ALA A 73 4.76 19.92 -19.79
CA ALA A 73 4.39 19.96 -18.39
C ALA A 73 5.07 18.83 -17.61
N LYS A 74 5.52 19.14 -16.39
CA LYS A 74 6.18 18.16 -15.51
C LYS A 74 5.22 17.05 -15.10
N GLN A 75 5.57 15.82 -15.44
CA GLN A 75 4.79 14.62 -15.12
C GLN A 75 5.50 13.79 -14.04
N ALA A 76 4.70 13.14 -13.18
CA ALA A 76 5.21 12.33 -12.07
C ALA A 76 6.11 11.16 -12.51
N HIS A 77 5.66 10.38 -13.50
CA HIS A 77 6.41 9.22 -14.01
C HIS A 77 7.73 9.62 -14.70
N VAL A 78 7.77 10.77 -15.36
CA VAL A 78 8.96 11.31 -16.02
C VAL A 78 9.99 11.79 -14.99
N GLU A 79 9.56 12.58 -14.00
CA GLU A 79 10.44 13.04 -12.92
C GLU A 79 10.95 11.87 -12.08
N LEU A 80 10.14 10.83 -11.88
CA LEU A 80 10.57 9.62 -11.19
C LEU A 80 11.61 8.85 -12.02
N ALA A 81 11.38 8.64 -13.31
CA ALA A 81 12.32 7.94 -14.18
C ALA A 81 13.71 8.59 -14.15
N GLU A 82 13.78 9.92 -14.23
CA GLU A 82 15.02 10.68 -14.10
C GLU A 82 15.65 10.54 -12.70
N ARG A 83 14.84 10.54 -11.64
CA ARG A 83 15.33 10.31 -10.26
C ARG A 83 15.87 8.89 -10.08
N MET A 84 15.25 7.89 -10.70
CA MET A 84 15.74 6.51 -10.70
C MET A 84 17.08 6.43 -11.45
N LYS A 85 17.17 7.02 -12.64
CA LYS A 85 18.40 7.08 -13.44
C LYS A 85 19.58 7.73 -12.71
N LYS A 86 19.32 8.77 -11.91
CA LYS A 86 20.34 9.41 -11.06
C LYS A 86 20.78 8.55 -9.87
N ARG A 87 19.90 7.69 -9.35
CA ARG A 87 20.22 6.79 -8.23
C ARG A 87 20.97 5.56 -8.71
N ASP A 88 20.47 4.94 -9.77
CA ASP A 88 21.05 3.76 -10.40
C ASP A 88 20.64 3.72 -11.87
N ALA A 89 21.61 3.90 -12.76
CA ALA A 89 21.37 3.92 -14.19
C ALA A 89 20.97 2.53 -14.74
N GLY A 90 21.36 1.44 -14.07
CA GLY A 90 21.09 0.08 -14.53
C GLY A 90 19.64 -0.36 -14.36
N SER A 91 18.92 0.21 -13.38
CA SER A 91 17.51 -0.12 -13.10
C SER A 91 16.51 0.93 -13.62
N ALA A 92 17.00 1.95 -14.33
CA ALA A 92 16.19 3.04 -14.84
C ALA A 92 15.22 2.57 -15.94
N PRO A 93 13.96 3.05 -15.96
CA PRO A 93 13.04 2.80 -17.07
C PRO A 93 13.53 3.40 -18.39
N GLN A 94 13.26 2.72 -19.50
CA GLN A 94 13.54 3.20 -20.86
C GLN A 94 12.31 3.79 -21.53
N LEU A 95 12.50 4.47 -22.66
CA LEU A 95 11.39 4.96 -23.49
C LEU A 95 10.55 3.78 -23.99
N GLY A 96 9.24 3.88 -23.84
CA GLY A 96 8.28 2.80 -24.11
C GLY A 96 7.93 1.94 -22.89
N ASP A 97 8.74 1.98 -21.82
CA ASP A 97 8.44 1.22 -20.61
C ASP A 97 7.29 1.84 -19.82
N ARG A 98 6.56 0.98 -19.10
CA ARG A 98 5.66 1.43 -18.03
C ARG A 98 6.44 1.67 -16.75
N VAL A 99 6.29 2.89 -16.22
CA VAL A 99 6.88 3.34 -14.96
C VAL A 99 5.85 3.18 -13.84
N PRO A 100 6.04 2.23 -12.92
CA PRO A 100 5.23 2.07 -11.73
C PRO A 100 5.68 3.06 -10.66
N PHE A 101 4.72 3.71 -9.99
CA PHE A 101 4.99 4.63 -8.90
C PHE A 101 3.84 4.67 -7.88
N VAL A 102 4.17 5.12 -6.68
CA VAL A 102 3.19 5.48 -5.65
C VAL A 102 3.40 6.93 -5.22
N ILE A 103 2.36 7.55 -4.66
CA ILE A 103 2.45 8.93 -4.14
C ILE A 103 2.72 8.88 -2.64
N VAL A 104 3.88 9.39 -2.23
CA VAL A 104 4.29 9.48 -0.82
C VAL A 104 3.91 10.83 -0.20
N CYS A 105 3.86 10.88 1.12
CA CYS A 105 3.70 12.11 1.87
C CYS A 105 4.87 13.07 1.59
N GLY A 106 4.55 14.32 1.26
CA GLY A 106 5.51 15.41 1.09
C GLY A 106 5.15 16.62 1.93
N ALA A 107 5.84 17.73 1.69
CA ALA A 107 5.47 19.01 2.30
C ALA A 107 4.06 19.44 1.87
N LYS A 108 3.36 20.18 2.73
CA LYS A 108 2.00 20.67 2.44
C LYS A 108 2.05 21.56 1.18
N GLY A 109 1.24 21.24 0.18
CA GLY A 109 1.20 21.96 -1.10
C GLY A 109 2.29 21.55 -2.11
N GLN A 110 3.15 20.58 -1.78
CA GLN A 110 4.13 20.06 -2.72
C GLN A 110 3.44 19.37 -3.90
N ALA A 111 3.90 19.69 -5.10
CA ALA A 111 3.32 19.16 -6.33
C ALA A 111 3.43 17.63 -6.42
N ALA A 112 2.41 16.99 -6.98
CA ALA A 112 2.30 15.53 -7.06
C ALA A 112 3.49 14.88 -7.80
N TYR A 113 4.07 15.56 -8.80
CA TYR A 113 5.22 15.05 -9.56
C TYR A 113 6.52 14.97 -8.74
N LEU A 114 6.62 15.67 -7.61
CA LEU A 114 7.77 15.52 -6.70
C LEU A 114 7.54 14.41 -5.68
N LYS A 115 6.27 14.08 -5.39
CA LYS A 115 5.85 13.09 -4.41
C LYS A 115 5.76 11.66 -4.97
N SER A 116 5.98 11.47 -6.27
CA SER A 116 6.06 10.13 -6.84
C SER A 116 7.36 9.45 -6.46
N GLU A 117 7.26 8.18 -6.08
CA GLU A 117 8.41 7.36 -5.71
C GLU A 117 8.22 5.91 -6.17
N ASP A 118 9.33 5.22 -6.37
CA ASP A 118 9.32 3.81 -6.79
C ASP A 118 8.78 2.92 -5.65
N PRO A 119 7.86 1.96 -5.92
CA PRO A 119 7.26 1.15 -4.86
C PRO A 119 8.26 0.30 -4.08
N ILE A 120 9.35 -0.12 -4.72
CA ILE A 120 10.42 -0.88 -4.06
C ILE A 120 11.18 0.02 -3.09
N TYR A 121 11.56 1.21 -3.55
CA TYR A 121 12.24 2.20 -2.72
C TYR A 121 11.40 2.59 -1.49
N VAL A 122 10.09 2.73 -1.69
CA VAL A 122 9.11 3.01 -0.62
C VAL A 122 9.07 1.89 0.42
N LEU A 123 9.07 0.63 -0.02
CA LEU A 123 9.09 -0.53 0.86
C LEU A 123 10.40 -0.62 1.66
N GLU A 124 11.55 -0.41 1.02
CA GLU A 124 12.86 -0.49 1.67
C GLU A 124 13.07 0.64 2.68
N ASN A 125 12.65 1.87 2.33
CA ASN A 125 12.83 3.05 3.17
C ASN A 125 11.64 3.32 4.10
N ASN A 126 10.59 2.48 4.06
CA ASN A 126 9.35 2.65 4.84
C ASN A 126 8.76 4.07 4.73
N LEU A 127 8.68 4.58 3.50
CA LEU A 127 8.11 5.90 3.24
C LEU A 127 6.59 5.86 3.42
N GLN A 128 6.04 6.94 3.97
CA GLN A 128 4.59 7.03 4.21
C GLN A 128 3.85 7.37 2.92
N ILE A 129 2.77 6.64 2.65
CA ILE A 129 1.90 6.88 1.51
C ILE A 129 0.95 8.04 1.80
N ASP A 130 0.72 8.89 0.81
CA ASP A 130 -0.23 10.01 0.89
C ASP A 130 -1.66 9.53 0.67
N THR A 131 -2.28 8.97 1.72
CA THR A 131 -3.64 8.43 1.66
C THR A 131 -4.70 9.47 1.30
N GLU A 132 -4.48 10.75 1.64
CA GLU A 132 -5.38 11.85 1.26
C GLU A 132 -5.35 12.09 -0.25
N HIS A 133 -4.17 12.00 -0.88
CA HIS A 133 -4.06 12.10 -2.32
C HIS A 133 -4.85 10.98 -3.03
N TYR A 134 -4.73 9.74 -2.56
CA TYR A 134 -5.51 8.63 -3.14
C TYR A 134 -7.01 8.80 -2.92
N LEU A 135 -7.45 9.20 -1.72
CA LEU A 135 -8.86 9.47 -1.46
C LEU A 135 -9.42 10.56 -2.39
N LYS A 136 -8.72 11.70 -2.48
CA LYS A 136 -9.19 12.86 -3.26
C LYS A 136 -9.08 12.64 -4.77
N HIS A 137 -7.96 12.13 -5.28
CA HIS A 137 -7.70 12.10 -6.72
C HIS A 137 -8.01 10.75 -7.38
N GLN A 138 -8.01 9.64 -6.64
CA GLN A 138 -8.26 8.30 -7.20
C GLN A 138 -9.65 7.77 -6.87
N LEU A 139 -10.14 7.96 -5.64
CA LEU A 139 -11.42 7.36 -5.20
C LEU A 139 -12.62 8.29 -5.31
N SER A 140 -12.47 9.58 -4.97
CA SER A 140 -13.64 10.48 -4.84
C SER A 140 -14.42 10.65 -6.14
N GLN A 141 -13.76 11.03 -7.25
CA GLN A 141 -14.45 11.28 -8.51
C GLN A 141 -15.13 10.03 -9.09
N PRO A 142 -14.49 8.85 -9.13
CA PRO A 142 -15.14 7.64 -9.65
C PRO A 142 -16.33 7.20 -8.80
N LEU A 143 -16.23 7.30 -7.46
CA LEU A 143 -17.34 6.96 -6.57
C LEU A 143 -18.51 7.90 -6.77
N LEU A 144 -18.27 9.21 -6.83
CA LEU A 144 -19.33 10.19 -7.06
C LEU A 144 -20.06 9.93 -8.37
N ARG A 145 -19.34 9.71 -9.49
CA ARG A 145 -19.97 9.43 -10.79
C ARG A 145 -20.97 8.25 -10.77
N ILE A 146 -20.72 7.25 -9.94
CA ILE A 146 -21.56 6.04 -9.87
C ILE A 146 -22.71 6.20 -8.87
N PHE A 147 -22.47 6.88 -7.76
CA PHE A 147 -23.45 7.03 -6.69
C PHE A 147 -24.36 8.26 -6.85
N GLU A 148 -23.92 9.30 -7.57
CA GLU A 148 -24.70 10.51 -7.84
C GLU A 148 -26.04 10.22 -8.53
N PRO A 149 -26.12 9.38 -9.59
CA PRO A 149 -27.40 9.06 -10.23
C PRO A 149 -28.35 8.24 -9.35
N VAL A 150 -27.84 7.55 -8.33
CA VAL A 150 -28.62 6.64 -7.48
C VAL A 150 -29.12 7.35 -6.23
N LEU A 151 -28.29 8.19 -5.61
CA LEU A 151 -28.55 8.80 -4.29
C LEU A 151 -28.80 10.32 -4.36
N GLY A 152 -28.45 10.97 -5.48
CA GLY A 152 -28.40 12.42 -5.63
C GLY A 152 -27.04 13.03 -5.21
N GLU A 153 -26.68 14.16 -5.82
CA GLU A 153 -25.34 14.76 -5.73
C GLU A 153 -24.91 15.11 -4.29
N ALA A 154 -25.75 15.85 -3.57
CA ALA A 154 -25.46 16.26 -2.21
C ALA A 154 -25.32 15.07 -1.24
N LYS A 155 -26.16 14.03 -1.42
CA LYS A 155 -26.20 12.86 -0.55
C LYS A 155 -25.01 11.94 -0.80
N ALA A 156 -24.62 11.74 -2.06
CA ALA A 156 -23.44 10.94 -2.41
C ALA A 156 -22.16 11.53 -1.79
N GLN A 157 -21.95 12.84 -1.95
CA GLN A 157 -20.79 13.52 -1.36
C GLN A 157 -20.80 13.46 0.17
N SER A 158 -21.95 13.73 0.80
CA SER A 158 -22.03 13.74 2.26
C SER A 158 -21.87 12.37 2.88
N VAL A 159 -22.37 11.30 2.25
CA VAL A 159 -22.34 9.95 2.83
C VAL A 159 -21.00 9.25 2.60
N LEU A 160 -20.38 9.46 1.43
CA LEU A 160 -19.16 8.76 1.04
C LEU A 160 -17.89 9.47 1.51
N LEU A 161 -17.85 10.79 1.47
CA LEU A 161 -16.63 11.58 1.73
C LEU A 161 -16.63 12.30 3.07
N LYS A 162 -17.77 12.33 3.78
CA LYS A 162 -17.89 12.90 5.12
C LYS A 162 -18.49 11.83 6.04
N GLY A 163 -17.88 11.63 7.20
CA GLY A 163 -18.37 10.66 8.16
C GLY A 163 -17.28 10.08 9.04
N ASP A 164 -17.67 9.23 9.97
CA ASP A 164 -16.75 8.66 10.96
C ASP A 164 -15.73 7.72 10.32
N HIS A 165 -16.06 7.09 9.20
CA HIS A 165 -15.13 6.26 8.40
C HIS A 165 -13.96 7.06 7.81
N THR A 166 -14.11 8.39 7.67
CA THR A 166 -13.01 9.29 7.25
C THR A 166 -12.23 9.88 8.42
N ARG A 167 -12.81 9.84 9.63
CA ARG A 167 -12.22 10.41 10.86
C ARG A 167 -11.37 9.38 11.57
N VAL A 168 -10.33 8.89 10.90
CA VAL A 168 -9.44 7.89 11.48
C VAL A 168 -8.12 8.49 11.96
N LYS A 169 -7.60 7.96 13.07
CA LYS A 169 -6.25 8.28 13.54
C LYS A 169 -5.26 7.67 12.55
N LYS A 170 -4.58 8.51 11.77
CA LYS A 170 -3.50 8.04 10.88
C LYS A 170 -2.50 7.24 11.70
N VAL A 171 -2.30 5.98 11.33
CA VAL A 171 -1.25 5.15 11.93
C VAL A 171 0.08 5.67 11.40
N VAL A 172 0.78 6.46 12.21
CA VAL A 172 2.10 6.98 11.86
C VAL A 172 3.13 5.86 12.01
N SER A 173 3.22 5.03 10.98
CA SER A 173 4.28 4.05 10.82
C SER A 173 5.25 4.61 9.80
N GLY A 174 6.26 5.35 10.24
CA GLY A 174 7.25 5.92 9.33
C GLY A 174 8.62 5.88 9.99
N LYS A 175 9.55 5.14 9.37
CA LYS A 175 10.97 5.24 9.66
C LYS A 175 11.54 6.25 8.67
N VAL A 176 11.27 7.54 8.86
CA VAL A 176 11.82 8.58 7.99
C VAL A 176 13.31 8.69 8.33
N MET A 177 14.14 7.95 7.59
CA MET A 177 15.59 8.03 7.74
C MET A 177 16.08 9.32 7.06
N GLY A 178 16.20 10.38 7.85
CA GLY A 178 16.72 11.67 7.39
C GLY A 178 16.30 12.83 8.27
N GLY A 179 17.21 13.78 8.51
CA GLY A 179 16.96 14.99 9.28
C GLY A 179 16.67 14.73 10.76
N LEU A 180 15.65 15.40 11.30
CA LEU A 180 15.29 15.41 12.73
C LEU A 180 15.04 13.99 13.31
N MET A 181 14.51 13.08 12.49
CA MET A 181 14.21 11.69 12.89
C MET A 181 15.46 10.81 13.05
N ALA A 182 16.63 11.25 12.56
CA ALA A 182 17.90 10.54 12.79
C ALA A 182 18.33 10.56 14.27
N PHE A 183 17.89 11.57 15.03
CA PHE A 183 18.19 11.73 16.45
C PHE A 183 17.11 11.13 17.36
N ALA A 184 16.01 10.62 16.80
CA ALA A 184 14.91 10.05 17.56
C ALA A 184 15.28 8.63 18.07
N LYS A 185 15.36 8.46 19.38
CA LYS A 185 15.49 7.14 20.00
C LYS A 185 14.14 6.42 19.98
N LYS A 186 14.04 5.33 19.21
CA LYS A 186 12.85 4.47 19.19
C LYS A 186 12.70 3.79 20.55
N ARG A 187 11.67 4.18 21.32
CA ARG A 187 11.30 3.46 22.54
C ARG A 187 10.47 2.22 22.20
N VAL A 188 10.72 1.14 22.92
CA VAL A 188 9.97 -0.11 22.79
C VAL A 188 8.58 0.07 23.41
N THR A 189 7.55 -0.48 22.76
CA THR A 189 6.15 -0.42 23.22
C THR A 189 5.58 -1.82 23.40
N CYS A 190 4.73 -2.00 24.40
CA CYS A 190 4.01 -3.24 24.67
C CYS A 190 3.21 -3.67 23.45
N ILE A 191 3.35 -4.94 23.03
CA ILE A 191 2.67 -5.45 21.83
C ILE A 191 1.14 -5.38 21.98
N GLY A 192 0.63 -5.73 23.17
CA GLY A 192 -0.81 -5.72 23.50
C GLY A 192 -1.42 -4.33 23.58
N CYS A 193 -0.98 -3.48 24.53
CA CYS A 193 -1.63 -2.19 24.83
C CYS A 193 -0.93 -0.95 24.24
N LYS A 194 0.21 -1.10 23.55
CA LYS A 194 1.04 0.00 23.00
C LYS A 194 1.63 0.97 24.03
N ALA A 195 1.53 0.70 25.34
CA ALA A 195 2.22 1.46 26.38
C ALA A 195 3.75 1.40 26.20
N VAL A 196 4.45 2.49 26.47
CA VAL A 196 5.92 2.56 26.39
C VAL A 196 6.54 1.70 27.49
N LEU A 197 7.50 0.85 27.13
CA LEU A 197 8.20 -0.02 28.08
C LEU A 197 9.53 0.61 28.53
N PRO A 198 9.91 0.43 29.81
CA PRO A 198 11.19 0.92 30.34
C PRO A 198 12.37 0.00 29.97
N LYS A 199 12.11 -1.28 29.69
CA LYS A 199 13.10 -2.30 29.32
C LYS A 199 12.72 -2.96 27.99
N ASP A 200 13.70 -3.62 27.37
CA ASP A 200 13.50 -4.43 26.17
C ASP A 200 12.73 -5.70 26.53
N GLY A 201 11.40 -5.64 26.42
CA GLY A 201 10.49 -6.77 26.62
C GLY A 201 9.31 -6.73 25.64
N ALA A 202 8.58 -7.83 25.50
CA ALA A 202 7.43 -7.93 24.59
C ALA A 202 6.15 -7.28 25.15
N VAL A 203 5.86 -7.51 26.42
CA VAL A 203 4.62 -7.12 27.10
C VAL A 203 4.89 -6.26 28.35
N CYS A 204 3.90 -5.46 28.77
CA CYS A 204 3.94 -4.76 30.06
C CYS A 204 3.35 -5.64 31.17
N VAL A 205 3.59 -5.27 32.42
CA VAL A 205 3.08 -5.98 33.62
C VAL A 205 1.56 -6.21 33.57
N HIS A 206 0.78 -5.27 33.02
CA HIS A 206 -0.67 -5.44 32.90
C HIS A 206 -1.05 -6.48 31.81
N CYS A 207 -0.25 -6.62 30.76
CA CYS A 207 -0.52 -7.54 29.65
C CYS A 207 0.10 -8.93 29.84
N GLU A 208 0.91 -9.13 30.87
CA GLU A 208 1.59 -10.40 31.19
C GLU A 208 0.60 -11.55 31.37
N THR A 209 -0.55 -11.31 32.01
CA THR A 209 -1.64 -12.30 32.15
C THR A 209 -2.20 -12.80 30.82
N ARG A 210 -2.05 -12.03 29.73
CA ARG A 210 -2.49 -12.38 28.37
C ARG A 210 -1.33 -12.64 27.42
N GLU A 211 -0.12 -12.84 27.95
CA GLU A 211 1.08 -13.01 27.14
C GLU A 211 0.97 -14.20 26.18
N SER A 212 0.49 -15.35 26.66
CA SER A 212 0.28 -16.55 25.84
C SER A 212 -0.65 -16.28 24.65
N GLN A 213 -1.76 -15.59 24.88
CA GLN A 213 -2.72 -15.22 23.84
C GLN A 213 -2.10 -14.26 22.82
N ILE A 214 -1.32 -13.28 23.28
CA ILE A 214 -0.65 -12.32 22.40
C ILE A 214 0.42 -13.04 21.57
N TYR A 215 1.21 -13.92 22.18
CA TYR A 215 2.22 -14.73 21.48
C TYR A 215 1.58 -15.63 20.41
N GLN A 216 0.51 -16.36 20.76
CA GLN A 216 -0.23 -17.22 19.82
C GLN A 216 -0.78 -16.43 18.61
N LYS A 217 -1.21 -15.18 18.82
CA LYS A 217 -1.66 -14.32 17.74
C LYS A 217 -0.51 -13.91 16.80
N GLU A 218 0.63 -13.52 17.36
CA GLU A 218 1.79 -13.08 16.58
C GLU A 218 2.50 -14.26 15.86
N ILE A 219 2.51 -15.46 16.44
CA ILE A 219 3.07 -16.66 15.80
C ILE A 219 2.17 -17.15 14.64
N ALA A 220 0.83 -17.11 14.81
CA ALA A 220 -0.10 -17.44 13.73
C ALA A 220 0.07 -16.48 12.55
N LYS A 221 0.30 -15.19 12.84
CA LYS A 221 0.61 -14.19 11.81
C LYS A 221 1.93 -14.51 11.10
N LEU A 222 2.99 -14.88 11.82
CA LEU A 222 4.27 -15.28 11.22
C LEU A 222 4.07 -16.49 10.28
N SER A 223 3.40 -17.54 10.76
CA SER A 223 3.11 -18.74 9.96
C SER A 223 2.37 -18.41 8.66
N SER A 224 1.38 -17.51 8.71
CA SER A 224 0.67 -17.06 7.50
C SER A 224 1.57 -16.29 6.52
N LEU A 225 2.59 -15.58 7.01
CA LEU A 225 3.56 -14.87 6.17
C LEU A 225 4.58 -15.83 5.56
N GLU A 226 5.02 -16.85 6.30
CA GLU A 226 5.93 -17.91 5.82
C GLU A 226 5.29 -18.73 4.70
N GLU A 227 4.01 -19.10 4.85
CA GLU A 227 3.26 -19.79 3.78
C GLU A 227 3.19 -18.93 2.51
N LYS A 228 2.82 -17.64 2.66
CA LYS A 228 2.76 -16.69 1.55
C LYS A 228 4.12 -16.50 0.89
N PHE A 229 5.19 -16.38 1.69
CA PHE A 229 6.56 -16.23 1.19
C PHE A 229 6.94 -17.42 0.31
N SER A 230 6.73 -18.63 0.83
CA SER A 230 7.03 -19.89 0.16
C SER A 230 6.28 -20.01 -1.16
N ARG A 231 4.96 -19.75 -1.16
CA ARG A 231 4.12 -19.81 -2.37
C ARG A 231 4.57 -18.83 -3.45
N LEU A 232 4.88 -17.59 -3.08
CA LEU A 232 5.30 -16.57 -4.05
C LEU A 232 6.68 -16.88 -4.64
N TRP A 233 7.65 -17.30 -3.82
CA TRP A 233 9.01 -17.62 -4.31
C TRP A 233 9.03 -18.86 -5.19
N THR A 234 8.34 -19.93 -4.79
CA THR A 234 8.22 -21.14 -5.62
C THR A 234 7.53 -20.84 -6.95
N GLN A 235 6.52 -19.96 -6.96
CA GLN A 235 5.88 -19.56 -8.21
C GLN A 235 6.85 -18.80 -9.14
N CYS A 236 7.73 -17.96 -8.59
CA CYS A 236 8.77 -17.32 -9.39
C CYS A 236 9.78 -18.32 -9.98
N GLN A 237 10.21 -19.32 -9.22
CA GLN A 237 11.10 -20.38 -9.73
C GLN A 237 10.44 -21.17 -10.87
N ARG A 238 9.16 -21.52 -10.74
CA ARG A 238 8.38 -22.15 -11.81
C ARG A 238 8.27 -21.27 -13.05
N CYS A 239 8.06 -19.97 -12.87
CA CYS A 239 7.98 -19.00 -13.96
C CYS A 239 9.33 -18.85 -14.69
N GLN A 240 10.44 -18.93 -13.97
CA GLN A 240 11.79 -18.89 -14.55
C GLN A 240 12.15 -20.20 -15.26
N GLY A 241 11.62 -21.34 -14.78
CA GLY A 241 11.93 -22.67 -15.30
C GLY A 241 13.18 -23.31 -14.70
N SER A 242 13.91 -22.60 -13.82
CA SER A 242 15.07 -23.12 -13.09
C SER A 242 14.78 -23.20 -11.59
N LEU A 243 15.18 -24.30 -10.96
CA LEU A 243 15.15 -24.50 -9.51
C LEU A 243 16.52 -24.27 -8.86
N HIS A 244 17.58 -24.23 -9.67
CA HIS A 244 18.97 -24.22 -9.21
C HIS A 244 19.65 -22.86 -9.35
N GLU A 245 19.07 -21.97 -10.16
CA GLU A 245 19.57 -20.61 -10.38
C GLU A 245 18.79 -19.59 -9.54
N GLU A 246 19.40 -18.42 -9.34
CA GLU A 246 18.74 -17.31 -8.68
C GLU A 246 17.65 -16.70 -9.57
N VAL A 247 16.53 -16.31 -8.96
CA VAL A 247 15.42 -15.66 -9.65
C VAL A 247 15.72 -14.17 -9.91
N ILE A 248 16.32 -13.87 -11.05
CA ILE A 248 16.61 -12.50 -11.50
C ILE A 248 15.48 -12.00 -12.42
N CYS A 249 14.32 -11.72 -11.82
CA CYS A 249 13.16 -11.17 -12.55
C CYS A 249 12.87 -9.73 -12.11
N THR A 250 12.72 -8.81 -13.06
CA THR A 250 12.37 -7.40 -12.85
C THR A 250 11.07 -6.99 -13.54
N SER A 251 10.25 -7.96 -13.96
CA SER A 251 8.98 -7.70 -14.64
C SER A 251 8.04 -6.88 -13.76
N ARG A 252 7.81 -5.62 -14.14
CA ARG A 252 6.98 -4.65 -13.41
C ARG A 252 5.49 -4.88 -13.60
N ASP A 253 5.11 -5.57 -14.68
CA ASP A 253 3.72 -5.96 -14.96
C ASP A 253 3.31 -7.25 -14.22
N CYS A 254 4.26 -7.97 -13.63
CA CYS A 254 3.96 -9.17 -12.86
C CYS A 254 3.39 -8.80 -11.48
N PRO A 255 2.18 -9.26 -11.11
CA PRO A 255 1.60 -8.96 -9.80
C PRO A 255 2.45 -9.51 -8.64
N ILE A 256 3.18 -10.61 -8.87
CA ILE A 256 4.03 -11.24 -7.85
C ILE A 256 5.26 -10.40 -7.53
N PHE A 257 5.76 -9.58 -8.47
CA PHE A 257 7.04 -8.89 -8.34
C PHE A 257 7.14 -7.99 -7.09
N TYR A 258 6.09 -7.20 -6.82
CA TYR A 258 6.05 -6.35 -5.62
C TYR A 258 5.61 -7.13 -4.37
N MET A 259 4.64 -8.02 -4.52
CA MET A 259 4.12 -8.83 -3.41
C MET A 259 5.24 -9.64 -2.74
N ARG A 260 6.10 -10.26 -3.55
CA ARG A 260 7.21 -11.08 -3.06
C ARG A 260 8.18 -10.21 -2.23
N LYS A 261 8.58 -9.04 -2.72
CA LYS A 261 9.51 -8.16 -1.99
C LYS A 261 8.90 -7.63 -0.68
N LYS A 262 7.60 -7.31 -0.70
CA LYS A 262 6.86 -6.91 0.50
C LYS A 262 6.83 -8.03 1.54
N VAL A 263 6.40 -9.24 1.17
CA VAL A 263 6.28 -10.36 2.12
C VAL A 263 7.62 -10.65 2.79
N ARG A 264 8.73 -10.54 2.07
CA ARG A 264 10.08 -10.65 2.66
C ARG A 264 10.32 -9.62 3.77
N ILE A 265 9.95 -8.36 3.54
CA ILE A 265 10.10 -7.26 4.54
C ILE A 265 9.16 -7.47 5.72
N ASP A 266 7.91 -7.86 5.46
CA ASP A 266 6.91 -8.13 6.50
C ASP A 266 7.32 -9.30 7.39
N LEU A 267 7.91 -10.36 6.80
CA LEU A 267 8.41 -11.53 7.52
C LEU A 267 9.59 -11.16 8.42
N GLU A 268 10.56 -10.38 7.92
CA GLU A 268 11.68 -9.86 8.74
C GLU A 268 11.16 -9.01 9.90
N SER A 269 10.20 -8.11 9.63
CA SER A 269 9.58 -7.29 10.67
C SER A 269 8.85 -8.15 11.70
N GLN A 270 8.07 -9.15 11.28
CA GLN A 270 7.33 -10.01 12.19
C GLN A 270 8.26 -10.92 13.02
N SER A 271 9.32 -11.44 12.41
CA SER A 271 10.37 -12.20 13.10
C SER A 271 11.02 -11.35 14.20
N SER A 272 11.33 -10.08 13.92
CA SER A 272 11.88 -9.15 14.92
C SER A 272 10.94 -8.90 16.10
N VAL A 273 9.61 -8.93 15.88
CA VAL A 273 8.61 -8.81 16.95
C VAL A 273 8.62 -10.05 17.84
N LEU A 274 8.69 -11.25 17.25
CA LEU A 274 8.67 -12.50 18.00
C LEU A 274 9.96 -12.72 18.81
N ARG A 275 11.12 -12.28 18.31
CA ARG A 275 12.39 -12.30 19.08
C ARG A 275 12.29 -11.56 20.43
N ARG A 276 11.32 -10.64 20.60
CA ARG A 276 11.11 -9.90 21.85
C ARG A 276 10.55 -10.77 22.99
N PHE A 277 9.94 -11.91 22.68
CA PHE A 277 9.46 -12.85 23.70
C PHE A 277 10.57 -13.79 24.21
N GLY A 278 11.80 -13.64 23.68
CA GLY A 278 12.92 -14.53 23.97
C GLY A 278 13.01 -15.70 23.00
N SER A 279 14.10 -16.46 23.13
CA SER A 279 14.28 -17.72 22.40
C SER A 279 13.50 -18.81 23.09
N ALA A 280 12.85 -19.70 22.31
CA ALA A 280 12.38 -20.98 22.82
C ALA A 280 13.62 -21.83 23.15
N ALA A 281 14.17 -21.66 24.34
CA ALA A 281 15.20 -22.53 24.88
C ALA A 281 14.52 -23.80 25.39
N TRP A 282 15.00 -24.92 24.90
CA TRP A 282 14.76 -26.26 25.45
C TRP A 282 15.79 -26.55 26.53
#